data_AF-A0A961T477-F1
#
_entry.id   AF-A0A961T477-F1
#
_cell.length_a   1.000
_cell.length_b   1.000
_cell.length_c   1.000
_cell.angle_alpha   90.00
_cell.angle_beta   90.00
_cell.angle_gamma   90.00
#
_symmetry.space_group_name_H-M   'P 1'
#
loop_
_entity.id
_entity.type
_entity.pdbx_description
1 polymer ?
#
loop_
_entity_poly.entity_id
_entity_poly.type
_entity_poly.pdbx_seq_one_letter_code
_entity_poly.pdbx_strand_id
1 'polypeptide(L)'
;MAELSRYFQKPNVATNVISLSNARTGAEQIGEAVSGLGGAVAQIAQRDEDFWVEKKLSELETGADQDWDSMVEAAPADGAGFERDYLGAIDKRYGDARAAAPSRRAAQKLDLGITRQRSSREARARGFEKEQKFADRKTTILREADNLGQSARRENGVAPYSPHSTLIPPGTLASAETGQIEGFYSAGPANAAGERPGNLGQWSSKYYQPRDFADGKNMADRSGEVMISKQVVADLDWVTDQFGMGKLQINSGYRSPWSNLRRASSGADGPHTHGKAVDIQVRDLPQSEKNRLYSLLKARGFNAFGFGEGVLHAEKRDGTGKG
;
A
#
# COMPACT_ATOMS: atom_id res chain seq x y z
N MET A 1 -48.61 99.07 9.49
CA MET A 1 -47.40 99.62 8.83
C MET A 1 -46.12 99.04 9.47
N ALA A 2 -46.04 97.72 9.65
CA ALA A 2 -44.98 97.07 10.42
C ALA A 2 -44.60 95.68 9.87
N GLU A 3 -44.58 95.52 8.54
CA GLU A 3 -44.42 94.18 7.92
C GLU A 3 -43.64 94.17 6.60
N LEU A 4 -42.65 95.06 6.41
CA LEU A 4 -41.82 95.06 5.19
C LEU A 4 -40.30 95.09 5.41
N SER A 5 -39.81 94.98 6.65
CA SER A 5 -38.37 95.05 6.96
C SER A 5 -37.67 93.70 7.19
N ARG A 6 -38.37 92.55 7.06
CA ARG A 6 -37.78 91.21 7.33
C ARG A 6 -37.26 90.44 6.11
N TYR A 7 -37.47 90.91 4.88
CA TYR A 7 -37.09 90.14 3.67
C TYR A 7 -35.75 90.52 3.01
N PHE A 8 -34.94 91.39 3.64
CA PHE A 8 -33.63 91.81 3.12
C PHE A 8 -32.44 91.45 4.03
N GLN A 9 -32.51 90.36 4.80
CA GLN A 9 -31.29 89.75 5.31
C GLN A 9 -30.68 88.90 4.20
N LYS A 10 -29.74 89.51 3.45
CA LYS A 10 -28.81 88.79 2.57
C LYS A 10 -28.23 87.62 3.37
N PRO A 11 -28.27 86.37 2.86
CA PRO A 11 -27.45 85.33 3.43
C PRO A 11 -26.01 85.83 3.36
N ASN A 12 -25.36 85.92 4.52
CA ASN A 12 -23.92 85.95 4.57
C ASN A 12 -23.49 84.67 3.87
N VAL A 13 -23.03 84.82 2.62
CA VAL A 13 -22.18 83.85 1.95
C VAL A 13 -20.87 83.89 2.73
N ALA A 14 -20.90 83.36 3.95
CA ALA A 14 -19.73 82.83 4.59
C ALA A 14 -19.23 81.83 3.57
N THR A 15 -18.17 82.24 2.89
CA THR A 15 -17.43 81.44 1.94
C THR A 15 -17.19 80.13 2.65
N ASN A 16 -17.97 79.12 2.28
CA ASN A 16 -17.74 77.74 2.65
C ASN A 16 -16.44 77.40 1.92
N VAL A 17 -15.32 77.85 2.48
CA VAL A 17 -14.04 77.17 2.40
C VAL A 17 -14.28 75.89 3.19
N ILE A 18 -15.14 75.02 2.66
CA ILE A 18 -15.11 73.60 2.93
C ILE A 18 -13.71 73.25 2.50
N SER A 19 -12.89 73.11 3.53
CA SER A 19 -11.46 72.98 3.45
C SER A 19 -11.11 72.02 2.33
N LEU A 20 -10.37 72.50 1.33
CA LEU A 20 -9.71 71.68 0.32
C LEU A 20 -8.87 70.55 0.97
N SER A 21 -8.56 70.65 2.28
CA SER A 21 -7.97 69.57 3.06
C SER A 21 -8.87 68.33 3.15
N ASN A 22 -10.19 68.47 3.34
CA ASN A 22 -11.09 67.32 3.54
C ASN A 22 -11.34 66.55 2.23
N ALA A 23 -11.36 67.26 1.09
CA ALA A 23 -11.44 66.61 -0.23
C ALA A 23 -10.15 65.86 -0.58
N ARG A 24 -8.98 66.38 -0.16
CA ARG A 24 -7.69 65.71 -0.36
C ARG A 24 -7.55 64.45 0.50
N THR A 25 -7.95 64.51 1.78
CA THR A 25 -7.96 63.33 2.67
C THR A 25 -8.90 62.23 2.16
N GLY A 26 -10.06 62.59 1.60
CA GLY A 26 -10.99 61.61 1.00
C GLY A 26 -10.43 60.91 -0.24
N ALA A 27 -9.73 61.64 -1.12
CA ALA A 27 -9.11 61.05 -2.31
C ALA A 27 -7.94 60.11 -1.97
N GLU A 28 -7.15 60.45 -0.94
CA GLU A 28 -6.06 59.60 -0.44
C GLU A 28 -6.60 58.30 0.18
N GLN A 29 -7.66 58.37 1.00
CA GLN A 29 -8.31 57.18 1.58
C GLN A 29 -8.94 56.26 0.52
N ILE A 30 -9.55 56.80 -0.53
CA ILE A 30 -10.08 56.01 -1.65
C ILE A 30 -8.94 55.34 -2.43
N GLY A 31 -7.83 56.06 -2.66
CA GLY A 31 -6.64 55.52 -3.31
C GLY A 31 -6.04 54.33 -2.54
N GLU A 32 -5.92 54.44 -1.22
CA GLU A 32 -5.45 53.35 -0.34
C GLU A 32 -6.40 52.15 -0.36
N ALA A 33 -7.72 52.38 -0.30
CA ALA A 33 -8.71 51.30 -0.34
C ALA A 33 -8.68 50.54 -1.69
N VAL A 34 -8.55 51.25 -2.82
CA VAL A 34 -8.44 50.63 -4.16
C VAL A 34 -7.12 49.88 -4.31
N SER A 35 -6.02 50.41 -3.79
CA SER A 35 -4.73 49.71 -3.77
C SER A 35 -4.80 48.42 -2.92
N GLY A 36 -5.46 48.49 -1.76
CA GLY A 36 -5.70 47.34 -0.89
C GLY A 36 -6.54 46.25 -1.56
N LEU A 37 -7.59 46.62 -2.31
CA LEU A 37 -8.40 45.68 -3.10
C LEU A 37 -7.57 45.00 -4.20
N GLY A 38 -6.71 45.76 -4.90
CA GLY A 38 -5.80 45.19 -5.90
C GLY A 38 -4.86 44.13 -5.32
N GLY A 39 -4.31 44.39 -4.13
CA GLY A 39 -3.49 43.42 -3.39
C GLY A 39 -4.27 42.16 -3.00
N ALA A 40 -5.49 42.31 -2.48
CA ALA A 40 -6.34 41.18 -2.10
C ALA A 40 -6.70 40.29 -3.29
N VAL A 41 -7.06 40.88 -4.44
CA VAL A 41 -7.36 40.14 -5.68
C VAL A 41 -6.14 39.36 -6.17
N ALA A 42 -4.94 39.97 -6.14
CA ALA A 42 -3.71 39.28 -6.52
C ALA A 42 -3.37 38.10 -5.58
N GLN A 43 -3.64 38.25 -4.27
CA GLN A 43 -3.45 37.17 -3.30
C GLN A 43 -4.44 36.02 -3.52
N ILE A 44 -5.71 36.31 -3.82
CA ILE A 44 -6.72 35.28 -4.13
C ILE A 44 -6.32 34.53 -5.40
N ALA A 45 -5.96 35.23 -6.47
CA ALA A 45 -5.48 34.60 -7.71
C ALA A 45 -4.26 33.70 -7.47
N GLN A 46 -3.31 34.15 -6.63
CA GLN A 46 -2.16 33.31 -6.27
C GLN A 46 -2.56 32.05 -5.49
N ARG A 47 -3.52 32.16 -4.55
CA ARG A 47 -4.01 30.99 -3.80
C ARG A 47 -4.72 29.98 -4.69
N ASP A 48 -5.49 30.46 -5.66
CA ASP A 48 -6.18 29.59 -6.62
C ASP A 48 -5.17 28.88 -7.54
N GLU A 49 -4.11 29.57 -7.97
CA GLU A 49 -3.00 28.96 -8.70
C GLU A 49 -2.27 27.89 -7.86
N ASP A 50 -1.96 28.19 -6.60
CA ASP A 50 -1.28 27.26 -5.68
C ASP A 50 -2.13 25.99 -5.45
N PHE A 51 -3.43 26.18 -5.17
CA PHE A 51 -4.36 25.07 -5.02
C PHE A 51 -4.47 24.22 -6.29
N TRP A 52 -4.53 24.86 -7.47
CA TRP A 52 -4.55 24.14 -8.74
C TRP A 52 -3.29 23.30 -8.94
N VAL A 53 -2.10 23.84 -8.62
CA VAL A 53 -0.81 23.12 -8.75
C VAL A 53 -0.77 21.92 -7.82
N GLU A 54 -1.14 22.09 -6.54
CA GLU A 54 -1.16 21.01 -5.56
C GLU A 54 -2.11 19.88 -5.99
N LYS A 55 -3.34 20.25 -6.39
CA LYS A 55 -4.32 19.29 -6.90
C LYS A 55 -3.78 18.53 -8.11
N LYS A 56 -3.15 19.22 -9.07
CA LYS A 56 -2.60 18.58 -10.27
C LYS A 56 -1.44 17.65 -9.97
N LEU A 57 -0.55 18.00 -9.05
CA LEU A 57 0.54 17.11 -8.63
C LEU A 57 0.01 15.83 -7.96
N SER A 58 -1.08 15.92 -7.19
CA SER A 58 -1.73 14.75 -6.59
C SER A 58 -2.42 13.86 -7.63
N GLU A 59 -3.12 14.46 -8.61
CA GLU A 59 -3.72 13.72 -9.73
C GLU A 59 -2.65 13.01 -10.58
N LEU A 60 -1.53 13.68 -10.86
CA LEU A 60 -0.39 13.12 -11.59
C LEU A 60 0.25 11.96 -10.83
N GLU A 61 0.38 12.07 -9.51
CA GLU A 61 0.93 10.99 -8.68
C GLU A 61 0.02 9.75 -8.72
N THR A 62 -1.28 9.95 -8.52
CA THR A 62 -2.27 8.86 -8.58
C THR A 62 -2.29 8.19 -9.94
N GLY A 63 -2.27 8.98 -11.03
CA GLY A 63 -2.22 8.46 -12.39
C GLY A 63 -0.93 7.70 -12.70
N ALA A 64 0.21 8.16 -12.19
CA ALA A 64 1.50 7.49 -12.38
C ALA A 64 1.60 6.15 -11.62
N ASP A 65 0.89 5.99 -10.51
CA ASP A 65 0.78 4.70 -9.80
C ASP A 65 -0.15 3.73 -10.54
N GLN A 66 -1.27 4.21 -11.09
CA GLN A 66 -2.15 3.39 -11.94
C GLN A 66 -1.43 2.88 -13.21
N ASP A 67 -0.63 3.75 -13.84
CA ASP A 67 0.22 3.37 -14.98
C ASP A 67 1.27 2.34 -14.58
N TRP A 68 1.87 2.50 -13.40
CA TRP A 68 2.85 1.54 -12.90
C TRP A 68 2.25 0.15 -12.80
N ASP A 69 1.11 0.01 -12.13
CA ASP A 69 0.46 -1.28 -11.91
C ASP A 69 0.07 -1.94 -13.24
N SER A 70 -0.56 -1.17 -14.13
CA SER A 70 -0.98 -1.66 -15.46
C SER A 70 0.22 -2.09 -16.31
N MET A 71 1.34 -1.36 -16.25
CA MET A 71 2.53 -1.71 -17.00
C MET A 71 3.31 -2.86 -16.40
N VAL A 72 3.32 -3.01 -15.07
CA VAL A 72 3.96 -4.16 -14.42
C VAL A 72 3.23 -5.44 -14.81
N GLU A 73 1.91 -5.40 -14.90
CA GLU A 73 1.10 -6.53 -15.37
C GLU A 73 1.37 -6.86 -16.85
N ALA A 74 1.56 -5.85 -17.69
CA ALA A 74 1.83 -6.01 -19.11
C ALA A 74 3.32 -6.22 -19.46
N ALA A 75 4.23 -6.10 -18.49
CA ALA A 75 5.67 -6.13 -18.74
C ALA A 75 6.11 -7.52 -19.24
N PRO A 76 7.05 -7.58 -20.21
CA PRO A 76 7.67 -8.84 -20.57
C PRO A 76 8.42 -9.44 -19.36
N ALA A 77 8.60 -10.76 -19.35
CA ALA A 77 9.21 -11.47 -18.22
C ALA A 77 10.65 -11.02 -17.90
N ASP A 78 11.39 -10.54 -18.90
CA ASP A 78 12.73 -9.98 -18.75
C ASP A 78 12.74 -8.49 -18.38
N GLY A 79 11.56 -7.86 -18.28
CA GLY A 79 11.36 -6.44 -18.03
C GLY A 79 11.85 -5.51 -19.15
N ALA A 80 12.24 -6.05 -20.32
CA ALA A 80 12.83 -5.25 -21.38
C ALA A 80 11.87 -4.18 -21.90
N GLY A 81 12.37 -2.93 -21.94
CA GLY A 81 11.59 -1.79 -22.45
C GLY A 81 10.61 -1.18 -21.45
N PHE A 82 10.46 -1.77 -20.24
CA PHE A 82 9.56 -1.27 -19.21
C PHE A 82 9.87 0.19 -18.84
N GLU A 83 11.14 0.54 -18.59
CA GLU A 83 11.52 1.90 -18.20
C GLU A 83 11.10 2.91 -19.28
N ARG A 84 11.41 2.61 -20.55
CA ARG A 84 11.09 3.50 -21.67
C ARG A 84 9.59 3.72 -21.80
N ASP A 85 8.81 2.64 -21.75
CA ASP A 85 7.37 2.70 -22.00
C ASP A 85 6.65 3.39 -20.83
N TYR A 86 7.06 3.11 -19.58
CA TYR A 86 6.55 3.78 -18.38
C TYR A 86 6.86 5.27 -18.33
N LEU A 87 8.13 5.64 -18.57
CA LEU A 87 8.50 7.05 -18.60
C LEU A 87 7.83 7.78 -19.77
N GLY A 88 7.60 7.11 -20.90
CA GLY A 88 6.84 7.67 -22.02
C GLY A 88 5.39 8.01 -21.65
N ALA A 89 4.69 7.11 -20.96
CA ALA A 89 3.31 7.36 -20.50
C ALA A 89 3.24 8.50 -19.49
N ILE A 90 4.17 8.55 -18.53
CA ILE A 90 4.27 9.63 -17.55
C ILE A 90 4.58 10.97 -18.23
N ASP A 91 5.58 11.01 -19.10
CA ASP A 91 6.01 12.24 -19.77
C ASP A 91 4.87 12.81 -20.63
N LYS A 92 4.02 11.96 -21.23
CA LYS A 92 2.78 12.38 -21.89
C LYS A 92 1.83 13.07 -20.92
N ARG A 93 1.51 12.48 -19.76
CA ARG A 93 0.63 13.10 -18.76
C ARG A 93 1.18 14.42 -18.23
N TYR A 94 2.49 14.49 -18.02
CA TYR A 94 3.16 15.73 -17.64
C TYR A 94 3.02 16.81 -18.72
N GLY A 95 3.14 16.45 -20.00
CA GLY A 95 2.84 17.34 -21.12
C GLY A 95 1.39 17.85 -21.09
N ASP A 96 0.42 16.94 -20.94
CA ASP A 96 -1.01 17.26 -20.88
C ASP A 96 -1.32 18.20 -19.69
N ALA A 97 -0.71 17.98 -18.52
CA ALA A 97 -0.89 18.81 -17.33
C ALA A 97 -0.29 20.21 -17.48
N ARG A 98 0.88 20.34 -18.11
CA ARG A 98 1.49 21.65 -18.43
C ARG A 98 0.63 22.47 -19.36
N ALA A 99 0.07 21.84 -20.40
CA ALA A 99 -0.82 22.50 -21.36
C ALA A 99 -2.11 23.01 -20.71
N ALA A 100 -2.56 22.36 -19.63
CA ALA A 100 -3.75 22.74 -18.88
C ALA A 100 -3.52 23.83 -17.82
N ALA A 101 -2.29 24.36 -17.67
CA ALA A 101 -1.98 25.33 -16.63
C ALA A 101 -2.71 26.68 -16.83
N PRO A 102 -3.36 27.23 -15.78
CA PRO A 102 -4.14 28.46 -15.90
C PRO A 102 -3.26 29.71 -16.12
N SER A 103 -1.97 29.63 -15.80
CA SER A 103 -1.02 30.72 -16.00
C SER A 103 0.40 30.19 -16.18
N ARG A 104 1.29 31.06 -16.69
CA ARG A 104 2.73 30.76 -16.80
C ARG A 104 3.38 30.50 -15.43
N ARG A 105 2.89 31.18 -14.39
CA ARG A 105 3.39 31.01 -13.01
C ARG A 105 3.01 29.65 -12.45
N ALA A 106 1.75 29.23 -12.65
CA ALA A 106 1.30 27.89 -12.27
C ALA A 106 2.07 26.80 -13.02
N ALA A 107 2.31 26.96 -14.33
CA ALA A 107 3.11 26.04 -15.13
C ALA A 107 4.54 25.88 -14.57
N GLN A 108 5.22 26.98 -14.21
CA GLN A 108 6.56 26.94 -13.62
C GLN A 108 6.59 26.23 -12.26
N LYS A 109 5.60 26.47 -11.41
CA LYS A 109 5.48 25.78 -10.11
C LYS A 109 5.22 24.28 -10.30
N LEU A 110 4.34 23.93 -11.23
CA LEU A 110 4.06 22.55 -11.60
C LEU A 110 5.32 21.85 -12.12
N ASP A 111 6.12 22.51 -12.95
CA ASP A 111 7.38 21.96 -13.47
C ASP A 111 8.36 21.55 -12.37
N LEU A 112 8.51 22.39 -11.33
CA LEU A 112 9.37 22.06 -10.19
C LEU A 112 8.89 20.80 -9.44
N GLY A 113 7.58 20.61 -9.30
CA GLY A 113 7.00 19.41 -8.72
C GLY A 113 7.19 18.18 -9.62
N ILE A 114 6.94 18.33 -10.92
CA ILE A 114 7.12 17.28 -11.92
C ILE A 114 8.58 16.79 -11.95
N THR A 115 9.57 17.70 -11.92
CA THR A 115 10.99 17.31 -11.93
C THR A 115 11.32 16.38 -10.75
N ARG A 116 10.83 16.68 -9.54
CA ARG A 116 11.07 15.85 -8.35
C ARG A 116 10.38 14.48 -8.47
N GLN A 117 9.12 14.46 -8.87
CA GLN A 117 8.38 13.22 -9.06
C GLN A 117 9.05 12.35 -10.12
N ARG A 118 9.40 12.93 -11.28
CA ARG A 118 10.03 12.22 -12.41
C ARG A 118 11.33 11.53 -12.01
N SER A 119 12.21 12.21 -11.28
CA SER A 119 13.47 11.59 -10.82
C SER A 119 13.25 10.36 -9.93
N SER A 120 12.26 10.42 -9.03
CA SER A 120 11.88 9.26 -8.19
C SER A 120 11.33 8.11 -9.02
N ARG A 121 10.45 8.41 -9.99
CA ARG A 121 9.83 7.42 -10.89
C ARG A 121 10.85 6.76 -11.82
N GLU A 122 11.80 7.52 -12.36
CA GLU A 122 12.91 7.01 -13.16
C GLU A 122 13.80 6.04 -12.36
N ALA A 123 14.10 6.36 -11.09
CA ALA A 123 14.83 5.45 -10.22
C ALA A 123 14.05 4.15 -9.95
N ARG A 124 12.75 4.25 -9.68
CA ARG A 124 11.86 3.09 -9.46
C ARG A 124 11.78 2.19 -10.70
N ALA A 125 11.59 2.77 -11.89
CA ALA A 125 11.49 2.03 -13.15
C ALA A 125 12.79 1.30 -13.51
N ARG A 126 13.94 1.98 -13.36
CA ARG A 126 15.27 1.34 -13.49
C ARG A 126 15.49 0.19 -12.53
N GLY A 127 14.99 0.33 -11.30
CA GLY A 127 15.05 -0.72 -10.29
C GLY A 127 14.30 -1.98 -10.74
N PHE A 128 13.07 -1.81 -11.24
CA PHE A 128 12.24 -2.90 -11.71
C PHE A 128 12.86 -3.66 -12.89
N GLU A 129 13.34 -2.96 -13.93
CA GLU A 129 13.96 -3.62 -15.08
C GLU A 129 15.23 -4.39 -14.70
N LYS A 130 16.03 -3.86 -13.76
CA LYS A 130 17.20 -4.57 -13.22
C LYS A 130 16.80 -5.81 -12.42
N GLU A 131 15.76 -5.71 -11.60
CA GLU A 131 15.27 -6.82 -10.79
C GLU A 131 14.72 -7.95 -11.66
N GLN A 132 13.92 -7.62 -12.69
CA GLN A 132 13.40 -8.61 -13.64
C GLN A 132 14.51 -9.28 -14.44
N LYS A 133 15.49 -8.51 -14.97
CA LYS A 133 16.67 -9.10 -15.64
C LYS A 133 17.45 -10.03 -14.72
N PHE A 134 17.58 -9.69 -13.45
CA PHE A 134 18.24 -10.56 -12.47
C PHE A 134 17.42 -11.82 -12.18
N ALA A 135 16.09 -11.70 -12.04
CA ALA A 135 15.20 -12.82 -11.80
C ALA A 135 15.17 -13.79 -13.00
N ASP A 136 15.10 -13.27 -14.22
CA ASP A 136 15.17 -14.06 -15.45
C ASP A 136 16.52 -14.77 -15.59
N ARG A 137 17.62 -14.04 -15.38
CA ARG A 137 18.97 -14.63 -15.40
C ARG A 137 19.15 -15.71 -14.33
N LYS A 138 18.64 -15.49 -13.12
CA LYS A 138 18.65 -16.50 -12.05
C LYS A 138 17.88 -17.75 -12.48
N THR A 139 16.70 -17.58 -13.06
CA THR A 139 15.86 -18.68 -13.56
C THR A 139 16.57 -19.46 -14.68
N THR A 140 17.24 -18.75 -15.58
CA THR A 140 18.06 -19.33 -16.65
C THR A 140 19.23 -20.13 -16.09
N ILE A 141 20.00 -19.57 -15.15
CA ILE A 141 21.12 -20.26 -14.48
C ILE A 141 20.64 -21.52 -13.75
N LEU A 142 19.51 -21.46 -13.04
CA LEU A 142 18.96 -22.62 -12.35
C LEU A 142 18.53 -23.72 -13.34
N ARG A 143 17.94 -23.35 -14.48
CA ARG A 143 17.58 -24.28 -15.55
C ARG A 143 18.81 -24.90 -16.21
N GLU A 144 19.84 -24.11 -16.48
CA GLU A 144 21.11 -24.58 -17.02
C GLU A 144 21.82 -25.53 -16.04
N ALA A 145 21.83 -25.19 -14.75
CA ALA A 145 22.39 -26.05 -13.71
C ALA A 145 21.63 -27.39 -13.59
N ASP A 146 20.30 -27.37 -13.70
CA ASP A 146 19.50 -28.60 -13.72
C ASP A 146 19.79 -29.44 -14.98
N ASN A 147 19.82 -28.81 -16.15
CA ASN A 147 20.18 -29.48 -17.41
C ASN A 147 21.59 -30.11 -17.35
N LEU A 148 22.56 -29.40 -16.76
CA LEU A 148 23.92 -29.90 -16.56
C LEU A 148 23.96 -31.05 -15.54
N GLY A 149 23.16 -30.97 -14.48
CA GLY A 149 22.99 -32.05 -13.52
C GLY A 149 22.38 -33.30 -14.16
N GLN A 150 21.43 -33.13 -15.08
CA GLN A 150 20.82 -34.23 -15.82
C GLN A 150 21.80 -34.85 -16.83
N SER A 151 22.59 -34.04 -17.56
CA SER A 151 23.59 -34.56 -18.51
C SER A 151 24.69 -35.34 -17.78
N ALA A 152 25.21 -34.82 -16.68
CA ALA A 152 26.21 -35.51 -15.86
C ALA A 152 25.71 -36.85 -15.28
N ARG A 153 24.41 -36.97 -14.99
CA ARG A 153 23.81 -38.24 -14.54
C ARG A 153 23.68 -39.26 -15.65
N ARG A 154 23.30 -38.83 -16.86
CA ARG A 154 23.25 -39.70 -18.05
C ARG A 154 24.61 -40.30 -18.38
N GLU A 155 25.68 -39.52 -18.28
CA GLU A 155 27.05 -40.01 -18.53
C GLU A 155 27.51 -41.04 -17.49
N ASN A 156 27.03 -40.95 -16.24
CA ASN A 156 27.42 -41.86 -15.16
C ASN A 156 26.49 -43.06 -14.96
N GLY A 157 25.53 -43.31 -15.87
CA GLY A 157 24.57 -44.42 -15.73
C GLY A 157 23.62 -44.28 -14.55
N VAL A 158 23.57 -43.09 -13.91
CA VAL A 158 22.60 -42.78 -12.86
C VAL A 158 21.30 -42.44 -13.57
N ALA A 159 20.26 -43.25 -13.33
CA ALA A 159 18.94 -43.01 -13.90
C ALA A 159 18.56 -41.53 -13.70
N PRO A 160 18.09 -40.83 -14.75
CA PRO A 160 17.73 -39.42 -14.64
C PRO A 160 16.73 -39.27 -13.51
N TYR A 161 16.97 -38.29 -12.63
CA TYR A 161 15.95 -37.87 -11.70
C TYR A 161 14.84 -37.28 -12.53
N SER A 162 13.80 -38.07 -12.77
CA SER A 162 12.50 -37.54 -13.11
C SER A 162 12.05 -36.77 -11.89
N PRO A 163 11.95 -35.43 -11.92
CA PRO A 163 11.00 -34.78 -11.05
C PRO A 163 9.62 -35.29 -11.47
N HIS A 164 9.22 -36.45 -10.96
CA HIS A 164 7.82 -36.80 -10.80
C HIS A 164 7.24 -35.89 -9.70
N SER A 165 7.36 -34.59 -9.90
CA SER A 165 6.33 -33.64 -9.50
C SER A 165 5.50 -33.44 -10.75
N THR A 166 4.78 -34.49 -11.15
CA THR A 166 3.43 -34.25 -11.65
C THR A 166 2.81 -33.35 -10.59
N LEU A 167 2.74 -32.05 -10.87
CA LEU A 167 1.81 -31.17 -10.21
C LEU A 167 0.49 -31.92 -10.34
N ILE A 168 0.07 -32.56 -9.25
CA ILE A 168 -1.19 -33.28 -9.24
C ILE A 168 -2.19 -32.19 -9.63
N PRO A 169 -2.86 -32.31 -10.79
CA PRO A 169 -3.78 -31.28 -11.23
C PRO A 169 -4.75 -31.02 -10.07
N PRO A 170 -5.15 -29.76 -9.81
CA PRO A 170 -5.99 -29.40 -8.67
C PRO A 170 -7.37 -30.09 -8.62
N GLY A 171 -7.64 -31.08 -9.46
CA GLY A 171 -8.93 -31.73 -9.62
C GLY A 171 -9.10 -33.09 -8.95
N THR A 172 -8.07 -33.75 -8.41
CA THR A 172 -8.23 -35.13 -7.92
C THR A 172 -7.24 -35.56 -6.83
N LEU A 173 -6.72 -34.62 -6.03
CA LEU A 173 -6.49 -35.01 -4.64
C LEU A 173 -7.89 -35.17 -4.06
N ALA A 174 -8.33 -36.43 -3.97
CA ALA A 174 -9.38 -36.83 -3.03
C ALA A 174 -9.24 -35.93 -1.80
N SER A 175 -10.33 -35.28 -1.37
CA SER A 175 -10.43 -34.66 -0.06
C SER A 175 -9.80 -35.62 0.93
N ALA A 176 -8.50 -35.47 1.17
CA ALA A 176 -7.72 -36.39 1.97
C ALA A 176 -8.32 -36.17 3.32
N GLU A 177 -9.16 -37.12 3.73
CA GLU A 177 -10.23 -36.96 4.70
C GLU A 177 -9.84 -35.84 5.66
N THR A 178 -10.30 -34.62 5.39
CA THR A 178 -10.26 -33.54 6.37
C THR A 178 -11.38 -33.85 7.35
N GLY A 179 -11.41 -35.10 7.84
CA GLY A 179 -12.16 -35.58 8.96
C GLY A 179 -11.68 -34.76 10.13
N GLN A 180 -12.35 -33.62 10.29
CA GLN A 180 -12.39 -32.83 11.50
C GLN A 180 -11.07 -32.77 12.26
N ILE A 181 -10.03 -32.15 11.68
CA ILE A 181 -9.01 -31.52 12.53
C ILE A 181 -9.63 -30.22 13.09
N GLU A 182 -10.74 -30.39 13.80
CA GLU A 182 -11.48 -29.31 14.45
C GLU A 182 -10.77 -28.91 15.75
N GLY A 183 -10.94 -27.64 16.11
CA GLY A 183 -10.40 -27.07 17.33
C GLY A 183 -9.11 -26.28 17.16
N PHE A 184 -8.56 -25.89 18.30
CA PHE A 184 -7.45 -24.96 18.41
C PHE A 184 -6.32 -25.61 19.19
N TYR A 185 -5.09 -25.33 18.82
CA TYR A 185 -3.98 -25.41 19.75
C TYR A 185 -4.04 -24.22 20.68
N SER A 186 -4.09 -24.45 21.99
CA SER A 186 -4.12 -23.36 22.95
C SER A 186 -3.21 -23.55 24.16
N ALA A 187 -2.61 -22.44 24.61
CA ALA A 187 -1.94 -22.28 25.89
C ALA A 187 -2.01 -20.83 26.35
N GLY A 188 -2.16 -20.60 27.65
CA GLY A 188 -2.28 -19.27 28.24
C GLY A 188 -3.21 -19.28 29.47
N PRO A 189 -3.32 -18.15 30.19
CA PRO A 189 -4.31 -18.02 31.26
C PRO A 189 -5.71 -18.22 30.70
N ALA A 190 -6.55 -18.96 31.42
CA ALA A 190 -7.97 -19.07 31.10
C ALA A 190 -8.62 -17.68 31.16
N ASN A 191 -9.60 -17.42 30.30
CA ASN A 191 -10.45 -16.24 30.46
C ASN A 191 -11.29 -16.37 31.76
N ALA A 192 -12.00 -15.31 32.15
CA ALA A 192 -12.90 -15.32 33.31
C ALA A 192 -14.03 -16.40 33.24
N ALA A 193 -14.18 -17.05 32.08
CA ALA A 193 -15.12 -18.15 31.83
C ALA A 193 -14.49 -19.56 31.91
N GLY A 194 -13.18 -19.69 32.20
CA GLY A 194 -12.60 -20.89 32.81
C GLY A 194 -12.08 -22.02 31.91
N GLU A 195 -12.24 -22.00 30.58
CA GLU A 195 -11.75 -23.13 29.76
C GLU A 195 -10.98 -22.68 28.51
N ARG A 196 -9.64 -22.83 28.57
CA ARG A 196 -8.80 -23.06 27.39
C ARG A 196 -8.13 -24.42 27.59
N PRO A 197 -8.50 -25.47 26.83
CA PRO A 197 -7.86 -26.76 26.98
C PRO A 197 -6.40 -26.63 26.56
N GLY A 198 -5.49 -26.68 27.53
CA GLY A 198 -4.06 -26.77 27.30
C GLY A 198 -3.73 -28.06 26.54
N ASN A 199 -3.72 -27.98 25.22
CA ASN A 199 -3.58 -29.14 24.34
C ASN A 199 -2.36 -29.04 23.43
N LEU A 200 -1.37 -28.21 23.80
CA LEU A 200 -0.09 -28.14 23.10
C LEU A 200 0.66 -29.49 23.11
N GLY A 201 0.35 -30.40 24.02
CA GLY A 201 0.86 -31.79 23.96
C GLY A 201 0.40 -32.57 22.73
N GLN A 202 -0.65 -32.11 22.03
CA GLN A 202 -1.16 -32.69 20.78
C GLN A 202 -0.58 -31.98 19.53
N TRP A 203 0.42 -31.12 19.70
CA TRP A 203 1.02 -30.36 18.61
C TRP A 203 1.66 -31.32 17.59
N SER A 204 1.12 -31.36 16.38
CA SER A 204 1.52 -32.34 15.37
C SER A 204 2.27 -31.73 14.19
N SER A 205 2.66 -30.45 14.28
CA SER A 205 3.31 -29.80 13.15
C SER A 205 4.74 -30.31 12.93
N LYS A 206 5.09 -30.57 11.67
CA LYS A 206 6.45 -30.96 11.26
C LYS A 206 7.41 -29.78 11.28
N TYR A 207 6.95 -28.59 10.85
CA TYR A 207 7.84 -27.44 10.62
C TYR A 207 7.74 -26.37 11.70
N TYR A 208 6.59 -26.25 12.36
CA TYR A 208 6.31 -25.16 13.28
C TYR A 208 6.26 -25.61 14.73
N GLN A 209 6.52 -24.67 15.63
CA GLN A 209 6.37 -24.86 17.07
C GLN A 209 5.28 -23.91 17.58
N PRO A 210 4.63 -24.19 18.73
CA PRO A 210 3.61 -23.30 19.29
C PRO A 210 4.06 -21.83 19.37
N ARG A 211 5.33 -21.60 19.73
CA ARG A 211 5.94 -20.27 19.83
C ARG A 211 6.00 -19.47 18.52
N ASP A 212 5.89 -20.13 17.36
CA ASP A 212 5.85 -19.43 16.08
C ASP A 212 4.52 -18.71 15.85
N PHE A 213 3.47 -19.14 16.58
CA PHE A 213 2.13 -18.56 16.51
C PHE A 213 1.74 -17.82 17.78
N ALA A 214 2.62 -17.76 18.78
CA ALA A 214 2.34 -17.12 20.04
C ALA A 214 2.26 -15.59 19.89
N ASP A 215 1.39 -14.97 20.66
CA ASP A 215 1.31 -13.51 20.75
C ASP A 215 2.60 -12.96 21.39
N GLY A 216 3.34 -12.13 20.63
CA GLY A 216 4.45 -11.33 21.15
C GLY A 216 5.86 -11.91 20.99
N LYS A 217 6.27 -12.35 19.79
CA LYS A 217 7.64 -12.83 19.52
C LYS A 217 8.75 -11.78 19.75
N ASN A 218 8.45 -10.47 19.78
CA ASN A 218 9.49 -9.42 19.95
C ASN A 218 9.09 -8.05 20.54
N MET A 219 7.93 -7.83 21.15
CA MET A 219 7.54 -6.49 21.65
C MET A 219 6.62 -6.60 22.87
N ALA A 220 7.01 -5.95 23.98
CA ALA A 220 6.33 -5.50 25.21
C ALA A 220 5.13 -6.28 25.84
N ASP A 221 4.33 -6.99 25.07
CA ASP A 221 2.96 -7.39 25.39
C ASP A 221 2.85 -8.84 25.94
N ARG A 222 3.94 -9.63 25.83
CA ARG A 222 4.32 -10.90 26.49
C ARG A 222 3.23 -11.86 27.02
N SER A 223 2.04 -11.91 26.44
CA SER A 223 1.05 -12.88 26.90
C SER A 223 1.54 -14.32 26.68
N GLY A 224 2.34 -14.54 25.62
CA GLY A 224 2.84 -15.88 25.25
C GLY A 224 1.71 -16.83 24.87
N GLU A 225 0.51 -16.29 24.73
CA GLU A 225 -0.69 -17.06 24.47
C GLU A 225 -0.61 -17.63 23.06
N VAL A 226 -1.05 -18.87 22.94
CA VAL A 226 -1.24 -19.54 21.66
C VAL A 226 -2.73 -19.81 21.54
N MET A 227 -3.32 -19.43 20.41
CA MET A 227 -4.64 -19.88 19.99
C MET A 227 -4.68 -19.88 18.47
N ILE A 228 -4.32 -21.02 17.88
CA ILE A 228 -4.25 -21.18 16.42
C ILE A 228 -5.04 -22.41 16.00
N SER A 229 -5.81 -22.29 14.92
CA SER A 229 -6.59 -23.41 14.38
C SER A 229 -5.65 -24.55 14.00
N LYS A 230 -5.98 -25.77 14.42
CA LYS A 230 -5.20 -26.96 14.03
C LYS A 230 -5.14 -27.12 12.50
N GLN A 231 -6.22 -26.77 11.80
CA GLN A 231 -6.29 -26.76 10.35
C GLN A 231 -5.30 -25.78 9.71
N VAL A 232 -5.18 -24.56 10.24
CA VAL A 232 -4.21 -23.56 9.73
C VAL A 232 -2.79 -24.08 9.84
N VAL A 233 -2.45 -24.73 10.96
CA VAL A 233 -1.11 -25.32 11.17
C VAL A 233 -0.85 -26.47 10.19
N ALA A 234 -1.81 -27.39 10.01
CA ALA A 234 -1.70 -28.49 9.06
C ALA A 234 -1.56 -28.00 7.61
N ASP A 235 -2.31 -26.96 7.23
CA ASP A 235 -2.22 -26.36 5.90
C ASP A 235 -0.87 -25.68 5.68
N LEU A 236 -0.33 -24.99 6.69
CA LEU A 236 1.01 -24.41 6.60
C LEU A 236 2.09 -25.48 6.48
N ASP A 237 1.98 -26.62 7.15
CA ASP A 237 2.91 -27.72 6.97
C ASP A 237 2.91 -28.22 5.52
N TRP A 238 1.73 -28.43 4.94
CA TRP A 238 1.60 -28.81 3.53
C TRP A 238 2.20 -27.75 2.61
N VAL A 239 1.89 -26.47 2.82
CA VAL A 239 2.44 -25.37 2.00
C VAL A 239 3.96 -25.35 2.10
N THR A 240 4.52 -25.53 3.29
CA THR A 240 5.97 -25.54 3.53
C THR A 240 6.65 -26.68 2.78
N ASP A 241 6.03 -27.86 2.82
CA ASP A 241 6.50 -29.05 2.10
C ASP A 241 6.52 -28.81 0.58
N GLN A 242 5.44 -28.26 0.02
CA GLN A 242 5.32 -27.97 -1.41
C GLN A 242 6.17 -26.78 -1.88
N PHE A 243 6.40 -25.81 -1.00
CA PHE A 243 7.22 -24.65 -1.32
C PHE A 243 8.69 -25.03 -1.47
N GLY A 244 9.17 -25.98 -0.64
CA GLY A 244 10.48 -26.62 -0.81
C GLY A 244 11.68 -25.77 -0.39
N MET A 245 11.46 -24.58 0.19
CA MET A 245 12.52 -23.67 0.65
C MET A 245 12.81 -23.77 2.16
N GLY A 246 12.29 -24.81 2.81
CA GLY A 246 12.34 -24.96 4.27
C GLY A 246 11.25 -24.18 4.98
N LYS A 247 11.37 -24.09 6.31
CA LYS A 247 10.37 -23.50 7.20
C LYS A 247 10.07 -22.04 6.83
N LEU A 248 8.81 -21.70 6.59
CA LEU A 248 8.39 -20.30 6.42
C LEU A 248 8.51 -19.56 7.75
N GLN A 249 8.97 -18.31 7.70
CA GLN A 249 9.04 -17.49 8.89
C GLN A 249 7.67 -16.85 9.18
N ILE A 250 7.02 -17.34 10.23
CA ILE A 250 5.80 -16.74 10.77
C ILE A 250 6.19 -15.57 11.69
N ASN A 251 5.76 -14.37 11.29
CA ASN A 251 5.94 -13.14 12.05
C ASN A 251 4.86 -12.99 13.13
N SER A 252 3.63 -13.40 12.81
CA SER A 252 2.49 -13.37 13.75
C SER A 252 1.51 -14.49 13.42
N GLY A 253 1.07 -15.22 14.44
CA GLY A 253 -0.05 -16.15 14.39
C GLY A 253 -1.23 -15.60 15.19
N TYR A 254 -1.44 -16.13 16.39
CA TYR A 254 -2.43 -15.59 17.32
C TYR A 254 -2.03 -14.21 17.85
N ARG A 255 -3.03 -13.37 18.11
CA ARG A 255 -2.90 -12.13 18.88
C ARG A 255 -4.00 -12.11 19.94
N SER A 256 -3.68 -11.75 21.18
CA SER A 256 -4.71 -11.44 22.17
C SER A 256 -5.56 -10.26 21.69
N PRO A 257 -6.83 -10.12 22.13
CA PRO A 257 -7.67 -8.98 21.75
C PRO A 257 -7.01 -7.62 22.00
N TRP A 258 -6.28 -7.49 23.12
CA TRP A 258 -5.55 -6.27 23.47
C TRP A 258 -4.35 -6.02 22.55
N SER A 259 -3.57 -7.06 22.24
CA SER A 259 -2.46 -6.98 21.28
C SER A 259 -2.97 -6.61 19.88
N ASN A 260 -4.10 -7.18 19.45
CA ASN A 260 -4.70 -6.89 18.15
C ASN A 260 -5.20 -5.44 18.06
N LEU A 261 -5.87 -4.93 19.09
CA LEU A 261 -6.36 -3.54 19.15
C LEU A 261 -5.23 -2.52 18.95
N ARG A 262 -4.01 -2.83 19.41
CA ARG A 262 -2.84 -1.94 19.26
C ARG A 262 -2.16 -2.02 17.90
N ARG A 263 -2.36 -3.12 17.16
CA ARG A 263 -1.56 -3.47 15.96
C ARG A 263 -2.35 -3.47 14.67
N ALA A 264 -3.68 -3.63 14.74
CA ALA A 264 -4.54 -3.77 13.60
C ALA A 264 -5.67 -2.74 13.64
N SER A 265 -6.00 -2.19 12.47
CA SER A 265 -7.16 -1.31 12.28
C SER A 265 -8.50 -2.05 12.45
N SER A 266 -8.50 -3.38 12.43
CA SER A 266 -9.69 -4.21 12.68
C SER A 266 -10.17 -4.18 14.14
N GLY A 267 -9.40 -3.59 15.06
CA GLY A 267 -9.78 -3.44 16.46
C GLY A 267 -9.46 -4.68 17.31
N ALA A 268 -10.20 -4.88 18.40
CA ALA A 268 -9.94 -5.96 19.37
C ALA A 268 -10.39 -7.35 18.89
N ASP A 269 -11.21 -7.41 17.83
CA ASP A 269 -11.74 -8.65 17.29
C ASP A 269 -11.37 -8.77 15.81
N GLY A 270 -10.65 -9.82 15.46
CA GLY A 270 -10.16 -9.99 14.10
C GLY A 270 -9.56 -11.35 13.82
N PRO A 271 -9.13 -11.59 12.57
CA PRO A 271 -8.71 -12.93 12.13
C PRO A 271 -7.59 -13.56 12.98
N HIS A 272 -6.63 -12.75 13.44
CA HIS A 272 -5.58 -13.19 14.35
C HIS A 272 -6.09 -13.52 15.76
N THR A 273 -7.13 -12.84 16.26
CA THR A 273 -7.73 -13.13 17.58
C THR A 273 -8.60 -14.38 17.57
N HIS A 274 -8.96 -14.89 16.40
CA HIS A 274 -9.63 -16.18 16.22
C HIS A 274 -8.70 -17.30 15.78
N GLY A 275 -7.39 -17.08 15.69
CA GLY A 275 -6.45 -18.12 15.28
C GLY A 275 -6.65 -18.62 13.84
N LYS A 276 -7.24 -17.79 12.97
CA LYS A 276 -7.55 -18.12 11.56
C LYS A 276 -6.65 -17.39 10.56
N ALA A 277 -5.70 -16.58 11.03
CA ALA A 277 -4.80 -15.80 10.20
C ALA A 277 -3.34 -15.93 10.62
N VAL A 278 -2.46 -15.74 9.65
CA VAL A 278 -1.00 -15.78 9.80
C VAL A 278 -0.35 -14.69 8.97
N ASP A 279 0.70 -14.11 9.52
CA ASP A 279 1.57 -13.15 8.87
C ASP A 279 2.90 -13.84 8.56
N ILE A 280 3.22 -13.98 7.28
CA ILE A 280 4.39 -14.70 6.78
C ILE A 280 5.41 -13.69 6.26
N GLN A 281 6.66 -13.77 6.71
CA GLN A 281 7.74 -12.94 6.19
C GLN A 281 8.03 -13.31 4.72
N VAL A 282 7.95 -12.31 3.84
CA VAL A 282 8.21 -12.46 2.40
C VAL A 282 9.16 -11.39 1.84
N ARG A 283 9.74 -10.54 2.69
CA ARG A 283 10.61 -9.41 2.27
C ARG A 283 11.71 -9.84 1.31
N ASP A 284 12.37 -10.94 1.62
CA ASP A 284 13.55 -11.42 0.89
C ASP A 284 13.19 -12.44 -0.21
N LEU A 285 11.88 -12.70 -0.41
CA LEU A 285 11.43 -13.54 -1.51
C LEU A 285 11.32 -12.71 -2.80
N PRO A 286 11.84 -13.22 -3.93
CA PRO A 286 11.56 -12.62 -5.23
C PRO A 286 10.05 -12.72 -5.53
N GLN A 287 9.55 -11.83 -6.38
CA GLN A 287 8.10 -11.75 -6.67
C GLN A 287 7.52 -13.07 -7.21
N SER A 288 8.27 -13.83 -8.01
CA SER A 288 7.85 -15.15 -8.50
C SER A 288 7.57 -16.15 -7.37
N GLU A 289 8.42 -16.17 -6.34
CA GLU A 289 8.22 -17.04 -5.17
C GLU A 289 7.10 -16.53 -4.25
N LYS A 290 6.89 -15.21 -4.16
CA LYS A 290 5.71 -14.62 -3.48
C LYS A 290 4.41 -15.11 -4.15
N ASN A 291 4.35 -15.05 -5.48
CA ASN A 291 3.20 -15.52 -6.24
C ASN A 291 2.98 -17.02 -6.08
N ARG A 292 4.06 -17.82 -6.09
CA ARG A 292 3.98 -19.27 -5.83
C ARG A 292 3.46 -19.59 -4.43
N LEU A 293 3.98 -18.91 -3.40
CA LEU A 293 3.50 -19.06 -2.01
C LEU A 293 2.01 -18.70 -1.91
N TYR A 294 1.59 -17.59 -2.51
CA TYR A 294 0.18 -17.19 -2.58
C TYR A 294 -0.70 -18.29 -3.22
N SER A 295 -0.30 -18.85 -4.37
CA SER A 295 -1.03 -19.93 -5.04
C SER A 295 -1.16 -21.19 -4.17
N LEU A 296 -0.09 -21.57 -3.46
CA LEU A 296 -0.12 -22.72 -2.55
C LEU A 296 -1.05 -22.48 -1.35
N LEU A 297 -1.02 -21.29 -0.75
CA LEU A 297 -1.95 -20.92 0.33
C LEU A 297 -3.41 -20.94 -0.16
N LYS A 298 -3.66 -20.38 -1.33
CA LYS A 298 -5.00 -20.41 -1.95
C LYS A 298 -5.49 -21.84 -2.19
N ALA A 299 -4.62 -22.73 -2.66
CA ALA A 299 -4.94 -24.15 -2.83
C ALA A 299 -5.30 -24.87 -1.52
N ARG A 300 -4.90 -24.34 -0.36
CA ARG A 300 -5.27 -24.83 0.97
C ARG A 300 -6.44 -24.09 1.61
N GLY A 301 -7.16 -23.29 0.82
CA GLY A 301 -8.39 -22.62 1.24
C GLY A 301 -8.17 -21.35 2.06
N PHE A 302 -6.96 -20.76 2.05
CA PHE A 302 -6.82 -19.36 2.41
C PHE A 302 -7.51 -18.50 1.35
N ASN A 303 -8.37 -17.58 1.77
CA ASN A 303 -9.30 -16.89 0.87
C ASN A 303 -9.33 -15.37 1.04
N ALA A 304 -8.56 -14.82 1.98
CA ALA A 304 -8.28 -13.40 2.02
C ALA A 304 -6.80 -13.15 2.35
N PHE A 305 -6.26 -12.14 1.69
CA PHE A 305 -4.83 -11.88 1.65
C PHE A 305 -4.55 -10.38 1.70
N GLY A 306 -3.41 -10.01 2.27
CA GLY A 306 -2.90 -8.65 2.25
C GLY A 306 -1.37 -8.66 2.17
N PHE A 307 -0.78 -7.72 1.45
CA PHE A 307 0.66 -7.54 1.38
C PHE A 307 1.04 -6.19 1.97
N GLY A 308 2.02 -6.16 2.87
CA GLY A 308 2.52 -4.93 3.47
C GLY A 308 3.85 -5.14 4.20
N GLU A 309 4.76 -4.17 4.16
CA GLU A 309 6.03 -4.16 4.92
C GLU A 309 6.94 -5.41 4.75
N GLY A 310 6.79 -6.14 3.66
CA GLY A 310 7.49 -7.41 3.42
C GLY A 310 6.86 -8.60 4.15
N VAL A 311 5.57 -8.51 4.47
CA VAL A 311 4.74 -9.53 5.10
C VAL A 311 3.56 -9.86 4.19
N LEU A 312 3.27 -11.16 4.08
CA LEU A 312 2.04 -11.68 3.50
C LEU A 312 1.10 -12.06 4.64
N HIS A 313 0.01 -11.33 4.78
CA HIS A 313 -1.13 -11.71 5.60
C HIS A 313 -1.98 -12.71 4.83
N ALA A 314 -2.28 -13.85 5.44
CA ALA A 314 -3.17 -14.86 4.88
C ALA A 314 -4.17 -15.33 5.94
N GLU A 315 -5.44 -15.36 5.60
CA GLU A 315 -6.53 -15.78 6.50
C GLU A 315 -7.50 -16.75 5.84
N LYS A 316 -8.18 -17.55 6.67
CA LYS A 316 -9.31 -18.39 6.28
C LYS A 316 -10.59 -17.82 6.87
N ARG A 317 -11.44 -17.26 6.02
CA ARG A 317 -12.79 -16.79 6.39
C ARG A 317 -13.81 -17.89 6.19
N ASP A 318 -14.80 -17.94 7.08
CA ASP A 318 -15.95 -18.83 6.91
C ASP A 318 -16.84 -18.24 5.80
N GLY A 319 -16.90 -18.92 4.65
CA GLY A 319 -17.69 -18.51 3.48
C GLY A 319 -16.83 -18.14 2.25
N THR A 320 -17.45 -18.18 1.08
CA THR A 320 -16.84 -17.70 -0.17
C THR A 320 -16.76 -16.18 -0.11
N GLY A 321 -15.65 -15.64 0.42
CA GLY A 321 -15.34 -14.22 0.27
C GLY A 321 -15.35 -13.86 -1.21
N LYS A 322 -15.97 -12.72 -1.55
CA LYS A 322 -15.81 -12.08 -2.87
C LYS A 322 -14.39 -11.52 -2.93
N GLY A 323 -13.43 -12.38 -3.25
CA GLY A 323 -12.05 -11.99 -3.54
C GLY A 323 -11.96 -11.21 -4.83
#